data_AF-A0AAW5ZVY6-F1
#
_entry.id   AF-A0AAW5ZVY6-F1
#
_cell.length_a   1.000
_cell.length_b   1.000
_cell.length_c   1.000
_cell.angle_alpha   90.00
_cell.angle_beta   90.00
_cell.angle_gamma   90.00
#
_symmetry.space_group_name_H-M   'P 1'
#
loop_
_entity.id
_entity.type
_entity.pdbx_description
1 polymer ?
#
loop_
_entity_poly.entity_id
_entity_poly.type
_entity_poly.pdbx_seq_one_letter_code
_entity_poly.pdbx_strand_id
1 'polypeptide(L)'
;MARRNGQLTLKMLPLAEYQANRTQQDGPIKDRGGSRLPRVRVEEGAETVAQHPYRFELDRMSTVKVAGFNGLTPNDQNTRHLYSTGTSEPNTLVVTDQMTGCIAIALAAENLDPGTGERLPGAKVRVFHLLPFAHEDLMPGEVLKSIKNYLDEIKGQGLAIRAAMHGGDTQGDFSVSTAVALRNLLQEERVHLEFDETCENRTTDTPLGAVIRDDHSAQFVTQIVASQA
;
A
#
# COMPACT_ATOMS: atom_id res chain seq x y z
N MET A 1 -5.63 -3.12 18.13
CA MET A 1 -4.19 -2.79 18.27
C MET A 1 -3.53 -3.66 19.34
N ALA A 2 -2.20 -3.72 19.38
CA ALA A 2 -1.39 -4.42 20.38
C ALA A 2 -0.13 -3.60 20.74
N ARG A 3 0.47 -3.80 21.90
CA ARG A 3 1.80 -3.24 22.23
C ARG A 3 2.88 -4.30 22.08
N ARG A 4 3.98 -3.98 21.41
CA ARG A 4 5.18 -4.84 21.29
C ARG A 4 6.43 -3.98 21.42
N ASN A 5 7.35 -4.37 22.31
CA ASN A 5 8.58 -3.62 22.58
C ASN A 5 8.35 -2.12 22.87
N GLY A 6 7.29 -1.80 23.62
CA GLY A 6 6.90 -0.42 23.94
C GLY A 6 6.17 0.35 22.83
N GLN A 7 6.12 -0.18 21.59
CA GLN A 7 5.46 0.47 20.45
C GLN A 7 4.05 -0.10 20.22
N LEU A 8 3.11 0.77 19.85
CA LEU A 8 1.77 0.38 19.44
C LEU A 8 1.80 -0.13 17.99
N THR A 9 1.15 -1.27 17.75
CA THR A 9 1.13 -1.93 16.44
C THR A 9 -0.27 -2.45 16.11
N LEU A 10 -0.49 -2.75 14.83
CA LEU A 10 -1.68 -3.50 14.43
C LEU A 10 -1.67 -4.92 15.01
N LYS A 11 -2.87 -5.43 15.32
CA LYS A 11 -3.10 -6.82 15.75
C LYS A 11 -3.87 -7.50 14.64
N MET A 12 -3.37 -8.65 14.18
CA MET A 12 -4.07 -9.47 13.20
C MET A 12 -5.33 -10.07 13.80
N LEU A 13 -6.43 -10.04 13.04
CA LEU A 13 -7.66 -10.73 13.39
C LEU A 13 -7.49 -12.24 13.20
N PRO A 14 -8.10 -13.08 14.06
CA PRO A 14 -8.25 -14.50 13.78
C PRO A 14 -8.91 -14.75 12.42
N LEU A 15 -8.56 -15.86 11.76
CA LEU A 15 -9.05 -16.18 10.41
C LEU A 15 -10.59 -16.23 10.33
N ALA A 16 -11.25 -16.77 11.36
CA ALA A 16 -12.71 -16.84 11.42
C ALA A 16 -13.36 -15.45 11.46
N GLU A 17 -12.80 -14.53 12.26
CA GLU A 17 -13.26 -13.14 12.32
C GLU A 17 -12.99 -12.41 11.00
N TYR A 18 -11.84 -12.64 10.37
CA TYR A 18 -11.57 -12.11 9.04
C TYR A 18 -12.62 -12.60 8.02
N GLN A 19 -12.91 -13.91 7.98
CA GLN A 19 -13.88 -14.48 7.05
C GLN A 19 -15.29 -13.90 7.23
N ALA A 20 -15.73 -13.71 8.47
CA ALA A 20 -17.04 -13.13 8.77
C ALA A 20 -17.18 -11.67 8.27
N ASN A 21 -16.09 -10.92 8.26
CA ASN A 21 -16.07 -9.49 7.89
C ASN A 21 -15.76 -9.24 6.40
N ARG A 22 -15.63 -10.29 5.56
CA ARG A 22 -15.39 -10.12 4.12
C ARG A 22 -16.68 -9.77 3.39
N THR A 23 -16.58 -8.79 2.48
CA THR A 23 -17.66 -8.41 1.56
C THR A 23 -18.00 -9.50 0.54
N GLN A 24 -17.02 -10.34 0.18
CA GLN A 24 -17.23 -11.55 -0.62
C GLN A 24 -17.05 -12.78 0.26
N GLN A 25 -18.13 -13.21 0.91
CA GLN A 25 -18.11 -14.36 1.82
C GLN A 25 -17.97 -15.69 1.07
N ASP A 26 -18.50 -15.77 -0.16
CA ASP A 26 -18.56 -17.02 -0.95
C ASP A 26 -17.29 -17.31 -1.78
N GLY A 27 -16.40 -16.32 -1.91
CA GLY A 27 -15.15 -16.48 -2.66
C GLY A 27 -14.03 -17.08 -1.79
N PRO A 28 -13.14 -17.92 -2.35
CA PRO A 28 -12.01 -18.46 -1.60
C PRO A 28 -11.16 -17.32 -1.02
N ILE A 29 -10.67 -17.51 0.21
CA ILE A 29 -9.66 -16.61 0.78
C ILE A 29 -8.43 -16.71 -0.11
N LYS A 30 -7.89 -15.56 -0.54
CA LYS A 30 -6.63 -15.52 -1.28
C LYS A 30 -5.55 -16.18 -0.42
N ASP A 31 -4.86 -17.16 -0.97
CA ASP A 31 -3.74 -17.77 -0.27
C ASP A 31 -2.67 -16.71 -0.01
N ARG A 32 -2.26 -16.57 1.23
CA ARG A 32 -1.21 -15.63 1.67
C ARG A 32 -0.09 -16.37 2.39
N GLY A 33 -0.03 -17.71 2.30
CA GLY A 33 0.97 -18.53 2.98
C GLY A 33 2.42 -18.19 2.60
N GLY A 34 2.64 -17.70 1.37
CA GLY A 34 3.93 -17.20 0.91
C GLY A 34 4.25 -15.74 1.30
N SER A 35 3.27 -14.99 1.82
CA SER A 35 3.47 -13.60 2.22
C SER A 35 4.01 -13.48 3.63
N ARG A 36 5.08 -12.70 3.80
CA ARG A 36 5.53 -12.20 5.10
C ARG A 36 4.87 -10.86 5.37
N LEU A 37 4.24 -10.72 6.54
CA LEU A 37 3.52 -9.51 6.91
C LEU A 37 4.40 -8.60 7.77
N PRO A 38 4.55 -7.31 7.41
CA PRO A 38 5.31 -6.38 8.23
C PRO A 38 4.58 -6.07 9.53
N ARG A 39 5.33 -5.62 10.54
CA ARG A 39 4.72 -4.99 11.72
C ARG A 39 4.46 -3.53 11.40
N VAL A 40 3.19 -3.16 11.36
CA VAL A 40 2.78 -1.77 11.12
C VAL A 40 2.77 -1.03 12.45
N ARG A 41 3.63 -0.01 12.55
CA ARG A 41 3.70 0.92 13.67
C ARG A 41 2.51 1.86 13.65
N VAL A 42 2.00 2.13 14.84
CA VAL A 42 0.96 3.12 15.11
C VAL A 42 1.51 4.04 16.18
N GLU A 43 1.45 5.34 15.94
CA GLU A 43 1.86 6.35 16.91
C GLU A 43 0.72 6.59 17.91
N GLU A 44 1.06 6.97 19.13
CA GLU A 44 0.06 7.46 20.07
C GLU A 44 -0.38 8.85 19.61
N GLY A 45 -1.69 9.07 19.49
CA GLY A 45 -2.20 10.41 19.17
C GLY A 45 -1.86 11.35 20.32
N ALA A 46 -0.90 12.25 20.15
CA ALA A 46 -0.73 13.39 21.06
C ALA A 46 -1.42 14.62 20.44
N GLU A 47 -2.06 15.44 21.29
CA GLU A 47 -2.75 16.68 20.88
C GLU A 47 -1.84 17.67 20.15
N THR A 48 -0.51 17.52 20.29
CA THR A 48 0.52 18.45 19.80
C THR A 48 1.30 17.98 18.56
N VAL A 49 0.98 16.82 17.97
CA VAL A 49 1.64 16.41 16.72
C VAL A 49 1.06 17.22 15.57
N ALA A 50 1.91 18.02 14.92
CA ALA A 50 1.58 18.87 13.78
C ALA A 50 0.71 18.15 12.73
N GLN A 51 -0.14 18.90 12.02
CA GLN A 51 -0.93 18.40 10.89
C GLN A 51 0.01 17.84 9.80
N HIS A 52 0.24 16.53 9.81
CA HIS A 52 0.96 15.85 8.74
C HIS A 52 -0.04 15.59 7.58
N PRO A 53 0.24 16.03 6.34
CA PRO A 53 -0.71 15.93 5.22
C PRO A 53 -1.11 14.49 4.89
N TYR A 54 -0.26 13.52 5.24
CA TYR A 54 -0.49 12.08 5.03
C TYR A 54 -0.79 11.33 6.33
N ARG A 55 -1.46 11.98 7.30
CA ARG A 55 -1.90 11.35 8.55
C ARG A 55 -3.23 10.61 8.39
N PHE A 56 -3.32 9.43 9.01
CA PHE A 56 -4.56 8.67 9.16
C PHE A 56 -4.76 8.27 10.62
N GLU A 57 -5.96 8.49 11.13
CA GLU A 57 -6.33 8.12 12.49
C GLU A 57 -7.06 6.77 12.49
N LEU A 58 -6.66 5.89 13.40
CA LEU A 58 -7.27 4.60 13.63
C LEU A 58 -7.91 4.56 15.00
N ASP A 59 -9.17 4.14 15.05
CA ASP A 59 -9.80 3.72 16.28
C ASP A 59 -9.67 2.20 16.49
N ARG A 60 -10.27 1.70 17.57
CA ARG A 60 -10.24 0.26 17.90
C ARG A 60 -11.13 -0.60 17.00
N MET A 61 -12.04 0.01 16.26
CA MET A 61 -13.00 -0.67 15.38
C MET A 61 -12.57 -0.65 13.91
N SER A 62 -11.56 0.15 13.59
CA SER A 62 -11.02 0.33 12.24
C SER A 62 -10.46 -0.99 11.69
N THR A 63 -10.92 -1.35 10.49
CA THR A 63 -10.36 -2.48 9.74
C THR A 63 -9.23 -2.00 8.84
N VAL A 64 -8.07 -2.66 8.93
CA VAL A 64 -6.88 -2.34 8.16
C VAL A 64 -6.44 -3.55 7.35
N LYS A 65 -6.14 -3.35 6.06
CA LYS A 65 -5.60 -4.37 5.16
C LYS A 65 -4.08 -4.15 5.02
N VAL A 66 -3.28 -5.14 5.43
CA VAL A 66 -1.82 -5.02 5.38
C VAL A 66 -1.26 -5.71 4.14
N ALA A 67 -0.46 -5.00 3.35
CA ALA A 67 0.31 -5.57 2.26
C ALA A 67 1.56 -6.27 2.83
N GLY A 68 1.62 -7.59 2.64
CA GLY A 68 2.83 -8.37 2.87
C GLY A 68 3.77 -8.32 1.68
N PHE A 69 4.96 -8.87 1.85
CA PHE A 69 5.95 -9.10 0.80
C PHE A 69 6.17 -10.59 0.56
N ASN A 70 6.62 -10.92 -0.64
CA ASN A 70 7.02 -12.25 -1.03
C ASN A 70 8.55 -12.32 -1.10
N GLY A 71 9.15 -13.30 -0.43
CA GLY A 71 10.60 -13.53 -0.48
C GLY A 71 10.98 -15.00 -0.49
N LEU A 72 10.03 -15.88 -0.83
CA LEU A 72 10.21 -17.33 -0.79
C LEU A 72 9.71 -18.02 -2.05
N THR A 73 8.76 -17.42 -2.76
CA THR A 73 8.11 -18.04 -3.92
C THR A 73 8.45 -17.23 -5.17
N PRO A 74 9.05 -17.82 -6.22
CA PRO A 74 9.22 -17.11 -7.48
C PRO A 74 7.88 -16.60 -8.00
N ASN A 75 7.83 -15.34 -8.45
CA ASN A 75 6.61 -14.81 -9.05
C ASN A 75 6.40 -15.39 -10.45
N ASP A 76 5.14 -15.56 -10.83
CA ASP A 76 4.72 -15.95 -12.18
C ASP A 76 3.61 -15.03 -12.69
N GLN A 77 3.15 -15.27 -13.92
CA GLN A 77 2.07 -14.50 -14.54
C GLN A 77 0.73 -14.49 -13.77
N ASN A 78 0.55 -15.44 -12.84
CA ASN A 78 -0.65 -15.56 -12.00
C ASN A 78 -0.47 -14.89 -10.63
N THR A 79 0.76 -14.48 -10.29
CA THR A 79 1.11 -13.94 -8.98
C THR A 79 0.72 -12.47 -8.85
N ARG A 80 -0.48 -12.23 -8.30
CA ARG A 80 -1.04 -10.87 -8.16
C ARG A 80 -1.09 -10.33 -6.73
N HIS A 81 -1.06 -11.22 -5.75
CA HIS A 81 -1.42 -10.87 -4.37
C HIS A 81 -0.27 -11.05 -3.38
N LEU A 82 0.75 -11.86 -3.64
CA LEU A 82 1.77 -12.18 -2.63
C LEU A 82 2.54 -10.96 -2.10
N TYR A 83 2.60 -9.89 -2.88
CA TYR A 83 3.25 -8.62 -2.53
C TYR A 83 2.30 -7.42 -2.55
N SER A 84 0.97 -7.61 -2.66
CA SER A 84 0.02 -6.49 -2.72
C SER A 84 -1.31 -6.74 -2.02
N THR A 85 -1.96 -5.68 -1.57
CA THR A 85 -3.36 -5.72 -1.13
C THR A 85 -4.06 -4.42 -1.49
N GLY A 86 -5.39 -4.43 -1.53
CA GLY A 86 -6.17 -3.27 -1.95
C GLY A 86 -7.62 -3.33 -1.48
N THR A 87 -8.33 -2.22 -1.69
CA THR A 87 -9.74 -2.06 -1.32
C THR A 87 -10.45 -1.07 -2.24
N SER A 88 -11.77 -1.18 -2.31
CA SER A 88 -12.68 -0.17 -2.85
C SER A 88 -13.66 0.34 -1.78
N GLU A 89 -13.48 -0.08 -0.54
CA GLU A 89 -14.30 0.31 0.61
C GLU A 89 -13.77 1.62 1.21
N PRO A 90 -14.63 2.63 1.43
CA PRO A 90 -14.28 3.83 2.19
C PRO A 90 -13.77 3.50 3.59
N ASN A 91 -12.92 4.37 4.12
CA ASN A 91 -12.31 4.34 5.46
C ASN A 91 -11.57 3.05 5.83
N THR A 92 -11.27 2.20 4.85
CA THR A 92 -10.44 1.01 5.05
C THR A 92 -9.01 1.32 4.65
N LEU A 93 -8.13 1.49 5.64
CA LEU A 93 -6.71 1.72 5.39
C LEU A 93 -6.08 0.48 4.75
N VAL A 94 -5.34 0.69 3.67
CA VAL A 94 -4.43 -0.29 3.07
C VAL A 94 -3.00 0.16 3.30
N VAL A 95 -2.13 -0.67 3.87
CA VAL A 95 -0.81 -0.21 4.37
C VAL A 95 0.28 -1.27 4.32
N THR A 96 1.54 -0.82 4.21
CA THR A 96 2.75 -1.57 4.53
C THR A 96 3.69 -0.74 5.41
N ASP A 97 4.67 -1.39 6.07
CA ASP A 97 5.68 -0.75 6.94
C ASP A 97 6.97 -1.58 6.94
N GLN A 98 8.05 -1.04 7.52
CA GLN A 98 9.39 -1.63 7.56
C GLN A 98 10.09 -1.63 6.20
N MET A 99 9.98 -0.52 5.46
CA MET A 99 10.54 -0.38 4.12
C MET A 99 12.03 -0.06 4.14
N THR A 100 12.82 -0.73 4.99
CA THR A 100 14.26 -0.44 5.12
C THR A 100 15.00 -0.67 3.81
N GLY A 101 14.99 -1.91 3.30
CA GLY A 101 15.50 -2.22 1.95
C GLY A 101 14.39 -2.45 0.93
N CYS A 102 13.15 -2.71 1.36
CA CYS A 102 12.04 -2.92 0.43
C CYS A 102 11.55 -1.59 -0.16
N ILE A 103 10.92 -1.65 -1.34
CA ILE A 103 10.22 -0.51 -1.94
C ILE A 103 8.71 -0.74 -1.87
N ALA A 104 7.97 0.26 -1.41
CA ALA A 104 6.52 0.27 -1.46
C ALA A 104 6.01 1.18 -2.59
N ILE A 105 4.88 0.77 -3.18
CA ILE A 105 4.07 1.63 -4.06
C ILE A 105 2.65 1.65 -3.51
N ALA A 106 2.10 2.83 -3.29
CA ALA A 106 0.68 3.03 -3.11
C ALA A 106 0.08 3.59 -4.40
N LEU A 107 -0.98 2.96 -4.90
CA LEU A 107 -1.77 3.43 -6.03
C LEU A 107 -3.13 3.87 -5.53
N ALA A 108 -3.53 5.07 -5.95
CA ALA A 108 -4.84 5.64 -5.74
C ALA A 108 -5.51 5.86 -7.10
N ALA A 109 -6.68 5.27 -7.28
CA ALA A 109 -7.47 5.39 -8.49
C ALA A 109 -8.82 6.02 -8.13
N GLU A 110 -9.08 7.22 -8.63
CA GLU A 110 -10.27 8.01 -8.31
C GLU A 110 -11.20 8.04 -9.53
N ASN A 111 -12.50 7.91 -9.28
CA ASN A 111 -13.52 8.12 -10.32
C ASN A 111 -13.82 9.62 -10.35
N LEU A 112 -13.42 10.30 -11.42
CA LEU A 112 -13.60 11.74 -11.54
C LEU A 112 -14.67 12.02 -12.59
N ASP A 113 -15.63 12.87 -12.24
CA ASP A 113 -16.57 13.41 -13.21
C ASP A 113 -15.80 14.21 -14.28
N PRO A 114 -15.92 13.86 -15.59
CA PRO A 114 -15.12 14.50 -16.63
C PRO A 114 -15.42 15.99 -16.85
N GLY A 115 -16.59 16.48 -16.45
CA GLY A 115 -17.01 17.86 -16.66
C GLY A 115 -16.68 18.79 -15.49
N THR A 116 -16.71 18.26 -14.26
CA THR A 116 -16.59 19.03 -13.01
C THR A 116 -15.33 18.71 -12.23
N GLY A 117 -14.72 17.54 -12.44
CA GLY A 117 -13.62 17.02 -11.63
C GLY A 117 -14.05 16.52 -10.25
N GLU A 118 -15.36 16.45 -9.97
CA GLU A 118 -15.88 15.91 -8.72
C GLU A 118 -15.55 14.43 -8.56
N ARG A 119 -15.32 13.99 -7.33
CA ARG A 119 -15.02 12.59 -7.00
C ARG A 119 -16.32 11.82 -6.83
N LEU A 120 -16.45 10.77 -7.62
CA LEU A 120 -17.61 9.89 -7.67
C LEU A 120 -17.32 8.56 -6.95
N PRO A 121 -18.37 7.80 -6.56
CA PRO A 121 -18.20 6.44 -6.08
C PRO A 121 -17.43 5.56 -7.07
N GLY A 122 -16.66 4.60 -6.56
CA GLY A 122 -15.91 3.64 -7.37
C GLY A 122 -14.39 3.75 -7.28
N ALA A 123 -13.87 4.63 -6.42
CA ALA A 123 -12.44 4.73 -6.14
C ALA A 123 -11.85 3.40 -5.65
N LYS A 124 -10.56 3.19 -5.92
CA LYS A 124 -9.80 1.99 -5.55
C LYS A 124 -8.42 2.39 -5.07
N VAL A 125 -7.94 1.73 -4.02
CA VAL A 125 -6.55 1.89 -3.57
C VAL A 125 -5.86 0.54 -3.47
N ARG A 126 -4.56 0.50 -3.77
CA ARG A 126 -3.73 -0.71 -3.68
C ARG A 126 -2.32 -0.35 -3.22
N VAL A 127 -1.79 -1.13 -2.29
CA VAL A 127 -0.40 -1.02 -1.84
C VAL A 127 0.36 -2.28 -2.23
N PHE A 128 1.56 -2.07 -2.77
CA PHE A 128 2.56 -3.08 -3.09
C PHE A 128 3.73 -2.96 -2.12
N HIS A 129 4.25 -4.08 -1.65
CA HIS A 129 5.45 -4.18 -0.82
C HIS A 129 6.42 -5.13 -1.52
N LEU A 130 7.44 -4.54 -2.14
CA LEU A 130 8.32 -5.22 -3.08
C LEU A 130 9.69 -5.43 -2.45
N LEU A 131 10.16 -6.68 -2.46
CA LEU A 131 11.58 -6.93 -2.23
C LEU A 131 12.40 -6.33 -3.38
N PRO A 132 13.66 -5.94 -3.11
CA PRO A 132 14.51 -5.42 -4.14
C PRO A 132 14.73 -6.40 -5.28
N PHE A 133 14.70 -5.89 -6.51
CA PHE A 133 14.87 -6.64 -7.74
C PHE A 133 16.27 -7.22 -7.92
N ALA A 134 17.22 -6.87 -7.03
CA ALA A 134 18.47 -7.62 -6.85
C ALA A 134 18.22 -9.10 -6.50
N HIS A 135 17.03 -9.44 -5.97
CA HIS A 135 16.53 -10.81 -5.85
C HIS A 135 15.95 -11.29 -7.20
N GLU A 136 16.81 -11.50 -8.19
CA GLU A 136 16.39 -11.94 -9.54
C GLU A 136 15.64 -13.29 -9.53
N ASP A 137 15.93 -14.14 -8.54
CA ASP A 137 15.25 -15.42 -8.30
C ASP A 137 13.75 -15.27 -8.02
N LEU A 138 13.31 -14.09 -7.59
CA LEU A 138 11.91 -13.77 -7.37
C LEU A 138 11.19 -13.31 -8.65
N MET A 139 11.84 -13.33 -9.82
CA MET A 139 11.24 -12.94 -11.10
C MET A 139 10.65 -11.51 -11.09
N PRO A 140 11.48 -10.47 -10.88
CA PRO A 140 11.02 -9.08 -10.80
C PRO A 140 10.27 -8.60 -12.05
N GLY A 141 10.54 -9.19 -13.22
CA GLY A 141 9.79 -8.92 -14.44
C GLY A 141 8.29 -9.26 -14.33
N GLU A 142 7.93 -10.33 -13.64
CA GLU A 142 6.52 -10.70 -13.40
C GLU A 142 5.85 -9.77 -12.39
N VAL A 143 6.61 -9.21 -11.45
CA VAL A 143 6.14 -8.16 -10.53
C VAL A 143 5.78 -6.90 -11.32
N LEU A 144 6.69 -6.41 -12.17
CA LEU A 144 6.45 -5.24 -13.02
C LEU A 144 5.25 -5.47 -13.95
N LYS A 145 5.17 -6.64 -14.59
CA LYS A 145 4.05 -7.01 -15.46
C LYS A 145 2.73 -7.03 -14.71
N SER A 146 2.70 -7.53 -13.48
CA SER A 146 1.47 -7.53 -12.68
C SER A 146 1.07 -6.12 -12.23
N ILE A 147 2.01 -5.23 -11.90
CA ILE A 147 1.69 -3.82 -11.61
C ILE A 147 1.12 -3.16 -12.86
N LYS A 148 1.77 -3.35 -14.02
CA LYS A 148 1.28 -2.86 -15.31
C LYS A 148 -0.13 -3.36 -15.62
N ASN A 149 -0.37 -4.67 -15.50
CA ASN A 149 -1.69 -5.26 -15.74
C ASN A 149 -2.77 -4.62 -14.84
N TYR A 150 -2.44 -4.33 -13.58
CA TYR A 150 -3.36 -3.64 -12.68
C TYR A 150 -3.61 -2.19 -13.15
N LEU A 151 -2.57 -1.46 -13.55
CA LEU A 151 -2.72 -0.10 -14.09
C LEU A 151 -3.59 -0.09 -15.36
N ASP A 152 -3.36 -1.02 -16.29
CA ASP A 152 -4.15 -1.18 -17.51
C ASP A 152 -5.62 -1.50 -17.19
N GLU A 153 -5.87 -2.40 -16.23
CA GLU A 153 -7.22 -2.75 -15.77
C GLU A 153 -7.97 -1.52 -15.21
N ILE A 154 -7.30 -0.72 -14.38
CA ILE A 154 -7.87 0.46 -13.73
C ILE A 154 -8.11 1.59 -14.74
N LYS A 155 -7.19 1.81 -15.68
CA LYS A 155 -7.38 2.76 -16.78
C LYS A 155 -8.54 2.35 -17.69
N GLY A 156 -8.68 1.04 -17.96
CA GLY A 156 -9.81 0.50 -18.71
C GLY A 156 -11.17 0.75 -18.04
N GLN A 157 -11.19 0.98 -16.72
CA GLN A 157 -12.38 1.39 -15.96
C GLN A 157 -12.62 2.90 -15.99
N GLY A 158 -11.77 3.69 -16.67
CA GLY A 158 -11.89 5.14 -16.77
C GLY A 158 -11.42 5.89 -15.51
N LEU A 159 -10.73 5.22 -14.58
CA LEU A 159 -10.29 5.83 -13.32
C LEU A 159 -8.98 6.62 -13.51
N ALA A 160 -8.89 7.78 -12.88
CA ALA A 160 -7.68 8.58 -12.83
C ALA A 160 -6.72 8.03 -11.78
N ILE A 161 -5.47 7.73 -12.16
CA ILE A 161 -4.50 7.07 -11.29
C ILE A 161 -3.40 8.03 -10.87
N ARG A 162 -3.09 8.02 -9.58
CA ARG A 162 -1.90 8.62 -8.98
C ARG A 162 -1.17 7.59 -8.11
N ALA A 163 0.12 7.82 -7.91
CA ALA A 163 1.00 6.90 -7.19
C ALA A 163 1.83 7.65 -6.14
N ALA A 164 2.26 6.90 -5.12
CA ALA A 164 3.26 7.32 -4.17
C ALA A 164 4.27 6.18 -3.97
N MET A 165 5.54 6.54 -3.80
CA MET A 165 6.64 5.61 -3.59
C MET A 165 7.36 5.90 -2.28
N HIS A 166 7.74 4.86 -1.56
CA HIS A 166 8.45 4.98 -0.28
C HIS A 166 9.37 3.79 0.00
N GLY A 167 10.47 4.03 0.72
CA GLY A 167 11.33 2.96 1.22
C GLY A 167 12.70 2.88 0.56
N GLY A 168 13.33 1.73 0.68
CA GLY A 168 14.64 1.45 0.09
C GLY A 168 15.80 2.02 0.89
N ASP A 169 16.96 1.41 0.66
CA ASP A 169 18.21 1.78 1.31
C ASP A 169 18.67 3.18 0.87
N THR A 170 19.02 4.02 1.84
CA THR A 170 19.51 5.39 1.62
C THR A 170 21.01 5.44 1.34
N GLN A 171 21.75 4.36 1.63
CA GLN A 171 23.22 4.32 1.57
C GLN A 171 23.77 3.27 0.60
N GLY A 172 22.91 2.51 -0.08
CA GLY A 172 23.33 1.40 -0.93
C GLY A 172 22.45 1.20 -2.17
N ASP A 173 23.04 0.58 -3.20
CA ASP A 173 22.38 0.40 -4.50
C ASP A 173 21.34 -0.73 -4.52
N PHE A 174 21.22 -1.48 -3.43
CA PHE A 174 20.40 -2.68 -3.34
C PHE A 174 18.95 -2.42 -3.78
N SER A 175 18.41 -1.26 -3.40
CA SER A 175 17.02 -0.86 -3.68
C SER A 175 16.89 0.07 -4.89
N VAL A 176 17.99 0.67 -5.35
CA VAL A 176 17.99 1.74 -6.36
C VAL A 176 17.47 1.23 -7.70
N SER A 177 17.93 0.05 -8.14
CA SER A 177 17.45 -0.56 -9.39
C SER A 177 15.94 -0.80 -9.38
N THR A 178 15.38 -1.12 -8.22
CA THR A 178 13.95 -1.33 -8.02
C THR A 178 13.19 -0.01 -8.14
N ALA A 179 13.63 1.03 -7.40
CA ALA A 179 13.03 2.35 -7.47
C ALA A 179 13.05 2.92 -8.90
N VAL A 180 14.17 2.78 -9.62
CA VAL A 180 14.31 3.22 -11.01
C VAL A 180 13.33 2.48 -11.94
N ALA A 181 13.27 1.14 -11.85
CA ALA A 181 12.37 0.35 -12.69
C ALA A 181 10.89 0.73 -12.47
N LEU A 182 10.52 1.02 -11.22
CA LEU A 182 9.16 1.41 -10.86
C LEU A 182 8.82 2.82 -11.34
N ARG A 183 9.75 3.78 -11.22
CA ARG A 183 9.59 5.13 -11.79
C ARG A 183 9.39 5.08 -13.30
N ASN A 184 10.22 4.31 -13.99
CA ASN A 184 10.10 4.13 -15.45
C ASN A 184 8.75 3.54 -15.82
N LEU A 185 8.30 2.49 -15.13
CA LEU A 185 6.96 1.92 -15.34
C LEU A 185 5.86 2.98 -15.15
N LEU A 186 5.88 3.73 -14.03
CA LEU A 186 4.85 4.75 -13.78
C LEU A 186 4.88 5.87 -14.82
N GLN A 187 6.07 6.28 -15.27
CA GLN A 187 6.24 7.27 -16.33
C GLN A 187 5.71 6.77 -17.69
N GLU A 188 6.06 5.55 -18.08
CA GLU A 188 5.55 4.89 -19.30
C GLU A 188 4.02 4.80 -19.27
N GLU A 189 3.48 4.46 -18.10
CA GLU A 189 2.05 4.40 -17.83
C GLU A 189 1.41 5.79 -17.60
N ARG A 190 2.17 6.89 -17.69
CA ARG A 190 1.69 8.27 -17.47
C ARG A 190 0.93 8.43 -16.15
N VAL A 191 1.35 7.71 -15.11
CA VAL A 191 0.81 7.82 -13.75
C VAL A 191 1.54 8.92 -13.02
N HIS A 192 0.79 9.89 -12.47
CA HIS A 192 1.37 10.96 -11.68
C HIS A 192 1.90 10.43 -10.34
N LEU A 193 3.17 10.67 -10.07
CA LEU A 193 3.77 10.47 -8.75
C LEU A 193 3.50 11.70 -7.86
N GLU A 194 2.66 11.54 -6.84
CA GLU A 194 2.39 12.60 -5.86
C GLU A 194 3.60 12.89 -4.99
N PHE A 195 4.32 11.83 -4.60
CA PHE A 195 5.63 11.94 -3.97
C PHE A 195 6.44 10.67 -4.20
N ASP A 196 7.75 10.82 -4.05
CA ASP A 196 8.71 9.74 -4.13
C ASP A 196 9.76 9.91 -3.03
N GLU A 197 9.56 9.17 -1.94
CA GLU A 197 10.44 9.11 -0.78
C GLU A 197 11.23 7.79 -0.80
N THR A 198 11.78 7.42 -1.96
CA THR A 198 12.61 6.21 -2.10
C THR A 198 14.11 6.48 -2.13
N CYS A 199 14.88 5.56 -1.55
CA CYS A 199 16.34 5.55 -1.52
C CYS A 199 16.91 6.89 -1.01
N GLU A 200 17.70 7.60 -1.82
CA GLU A 200 18.32 8.88 -1.45
C GLU A 200 17.31 9.96 -1.05
N ASN A 201 16.06 9.88 -1.53
CA ASN A 201 15.00 10.85 -1.20
C ASN A 201 14.32 10.54 0.15
N ARG A 202 14.60 9.38 0.74
CA ARG A 202 13.97 8.94 1.98
C ARG A 202 14.61 9.62 3.18
N THR A 203 13.80 10.38 3.92
CA THR A 203 14.23 11.10 5.12
C THR A 203 13.82 10.42 6.42
N THR A 204 12.78 9.58 6.39
CA THR A 204 12.23 8.92 7.57
C THR A 204 11.89 7.46 7.30
N ASP A 205 11.85 6.67 8.38
CA ASP A 205 11.34 5.31 8.32
C ASP A 205 9.89 5.30 8.79
N THR A 206 8.97 5.42 7.85
CA THR A 206 7.52 5.49 8.04
C THR A 206 6.79 4.41 7.22
N PRO A 207 5.53 4.07 7.55
CA PRO A 207 4.70 3.23 6.69
C PRO A 207 4.37 3.93 5.36
N LEU A 208 3.89 3.15 4.39
CA LEU A 208 3.20 3.67 3.21
C LEU A 208 1.84 3.00 3.08
N GLY A 209 0.81 3.82 2.90
CA GLY A 209 -0.56 3.38 2.77
C GLY A 209 -1.41 4.26 1.89
N ALA A 210 -2.65 3.83 1.71
CA ALA A 210 -3.69 4.57 1.02
C ALA A 210 -5.06 4.23 1.60
N VAL A 211 -5.96 5.20 1.57
CA VAL A 211 -7.35 5.07 2.03
C VAL A 211 -8.29 5.83 1.10
N ILE A 212 -9.52 5.35 0.95
CA ILE A 212 -10.61 6.09 0.31
C ILE A 212 -11.41 6.78 1.41
N ARG A 213 -11.64 8.08 1.31
CA ARG A 213 -12.44 8.87 2.26
C ARG A 213 -13.92 8.83 1.89
N ASP A 214 -14.76 9.32 2.78
CA ASP A 214 -16.21 9.33 2.60
C ASP A 214 -16.68 10.19 1.41
N ASP A 215 -15.88 11.20 1.03
CA ASP A 215 -16.08 12.03 -0.16
C ASP A 215 -15.56 11.38 -1.46
N HIS A 216 -15.24 10.08 -1.41
CA HIS A 216 -14.67 9.28 -2.49
C HIS A 216 -13.25 9.69 -2.92
N SER A 217 -12.63 10.65 -2.24
CA SER A 217 -11.22 10.96 -2.47
C SER A 217 -10.34 9.81 -2.00
N ALA A 218 -9.26 9.58 -2.71
CA ALA A 218 -8.18 8.74 -2.20
C ALA A 218 -7.17 9.64 -1.49
N GLN A 219 -6.55 9.15 -0.41
CA GLN A 219 -5.47 9.81 0.30
C GLN A 219 -4.32 8.83 0.54
N PHE A 220 -3.07 9.28 0.32
CA PHE A 220 -1.89 8.54 0.74
C PHE A 220 -1.59 8.76 2.22
N VAL A 221 -1.01 7.74 2.85
CA VAL A 221 -0.79 7.71 4.29
C VAL A 221 0.65 7.33 4.57
N THR A 222 1.36 8.17 5.31
CA THR A 222 2.71 7.85 5.84
C THR A 222 2.79 8.00 7.36
N GLN A 223 1.72 8.50 8.00
CA GLN A 223 1.63 8.55 9.45
C GLN A 223 0.31 7.92 9.90
N ILE A 224 0.40 6.97 10.84
CA ILE A 224 -0.76 6.28 11.39
C ILE A 224 -0.79 6.54 12.88
N VAL A 225 -1.86 7.15 13.36
CA VAL A 225 -2.04 7.48 14.77
C VAL A 225 -3.22 6.71 15.35
N ALA A 226 -3.13 6.32 16.60
CA ALA A 226 -4.29 5.84 17.35
C ALA A 226 -5.14 7.04 17.77
N SER A 227 -6.44 7.00 17.47
CA SER A 227 -7.38 7.94 18.05
C SER A 227 -7.35 7.80 19.57
N GLN A 228 -7.37 8.94 20.27
CA GLN A 228 -7.65 8.93 21.70
C GLN A 228 -9.10 8.49 21.87
N ALA A 229 -9.30 7.42 22.64
CA ALA A 229 -10.63 6.92 22.97
C ALA A 229 -11.29 7.80 24.03
#